data_AF-A0A7X8F0N6-F1
#
_entry.id   AF-A0A7X8F0N6-F1
#
_cell.length_a   1.000
_cell.length_b   1.000
_cell.length_c   1.000
_cell.angle_alpha   90.00
_cell.angle_beta   90.00
_cell.angle_gamma   90.00
#
_symmetry.space_group_name_H-M   'P 1'
#
loop_
_entity.id
_entity.type
_entity.pdbx_description
1 polymer ?
#
loop_
_entity_poly.entity_id
_entity_poly.type
_entity_poly.pdbx_seq_one_letter_code
_entity_poly.pdbx_strand_id
1 'polypeptide(L)'
;MKSRANGFRKKSLTALILEAVRLKRLCEKDKKELIAAKLPWSLYEKLQQMIAELSSLNGKVLLYREDCKYETSVVKDFAKECSKLRSKLRSAINEAFELAESEKRIPGLSQKKSYIDISQDLMDLAVTAERIMAEEPEYFTETEMVLNARTNSEKLRKMACRKEVSFNPNNELPESGREKALLINKIMKKIRIYGRRAFANDPKRRSAYNV
;
A
#
# COMPACT_ATOMS: atom_id res chain seq x y z
N MET A 1 -28.71 -10.54 -25.53
CA MET A 1 -28.43 -9.31 -24.75
C MET A 1 -27.85 -9.72 -23.39
N LYS A 2 -26.57 -9.43 -23.13
CA LYS A 2 -25.93 -9.76 -21.83
C LYS A 2 -26.30 -8.69 -20.80
N SER A 3 -27.10 -9.04 -19.81
CA SER A 3 -27.37 -8.18 -18.65
C SER A 3 -26.06 -7.88 -17.93
N ARG A 4 -25.56 -6.64 -18.03
CA ARG A 4 -24.49 -6.16 -17.16
C ARG A 4 -25.04 -6.21 -15.73
N ALA A 5 -24.57 -7.16 -14.94
CA ALA A 5 -24.79 -7.13 -13.50
C ALA A 5 -24.27 -5.78 -12.99
N ASN A 6 -25.18 -4.91 -12.56
CA ASN A 6 -24.85 -3.63 -11.93
C ASN A 6 -24.00 -3.90 -10.70
N GLY A 7 -22.67 -3.87 -10.89
CA GLY A 7 -21.72 -4.03 -9.82
C GLY A 7 -21.95 -2.92 -8.81
N PHE A 8 -22.38 -3.28 -7.60
CA PHE A 8 -22.53 -2.37 -6.47
C PHE A 8 -21.38 -1.38 -6.41
N ARG A 9 -21.66 -0.07 -6.61
CA ARG A 9 -20.68 1.00 -6.41
C ARG A 9 -20.13 0.86 -4.98
N LYS A 10 -18.82 0.70 -4.86
CA LYS A 10 -18.14 0.61 -3.56
C LYS A 10 -18.34 1.93 -2.81
N LYS A 11 -19.24 1.98 -1.81
CA LYS A 11 -19.34 3.10 -0.88
C LYS A 11 -18.08 3.18 -0.01
N SER A 12 -17.59 4.39 0.25
CA SER A 12 -16.46 4.62 1.17
C SER A 12 -16.90 4.38 2.62
N LEU A 13 -15.93 4.10 3.51
CA LEU A 13 -16.20 3.96 4.94
C LEU A 13 -16.82 5.24 5.53
N THR A 14 -16.30 6.39 5.11
CA THR A 14 -16.84 7.72 5.45
C THR A 14 -18.32 7.86 5.06
N ALA A 15 -18.70 7.44 3.84
CA ALA A 15 -20.08 7.51 3.38
C ALA A 15 -21.00 6.60 4.22
N LEU A 16 -20.54 5.41 4.59
CA LEU A 16 -21.30 4.49 5.44
C LEU A 16 -21.49 5.04 6.86
N ILE A 17 -20.46 5.67 7.43
CA ILE A 17 -20.56 6.33 8.74
C ILE A 17 -21.55 7.49 8.68
N LEU A 18 -21.47 8.34 7.65
CA LEU A 18 -22.40 9.47 7.48
C LEU A 18 -23.85 9.01 7.33
N GLU A 19 -24.10 7.93 6.57
CA GLU A 19 -25.43 7.34 6.44
C GLU A 19 -25.94 6.78 7.78
N ALA A 20 -25.08 6.09 8.53
CA ALA A 20 -25.44 5.54 9.84
C ALA A 20 -25.72 6.65 10.86
N VAL A 21 -24.91 7.72 10.89
CA VAL A 21 -25.12 8.90 11.75
C VAL A 21 -26.41 9.62 11.40
N ARG A 22 -26.73 9.76 10.11
CA ARG A 22 -28.01 10.33 9.67
C ARG A 22 -29.20 9.48 10.11
N LEU A 23 -29.09 8.16 9.99
CA LEU A 23 -30.13 7.24 10.44
C LEU A 23 -30.31 7.31 11.97
N LYS A 24 -29.23 7.41 12.74
CA LYS A 24 -29.28 7.63 14.19
C LYS A 24 -30.12 8.86 14.55
N ARG A 25 -29.86 10.01 13.91
CA ARG A 25 -30.61 11.26 14.15
C ARG A 25 -32.09 11.11 13.86
N LEU A 26 -32.46 10.41 12.79
CA LEU A 26 -33.86 10.13 12.46
C LEU A 26 -34.52 9.24 13.53
N CYS A 27 -33.83 8.18 13.98
CA CYS A 27 -34.33 7.33 15.05
C CYS A 27 -34.51 8.08 16.39
N GLU A 28 -33.64 9.03 16.71
CA GLU A 28 -33.77 9.88 17.90
C GLU A 28 -34.95 10.85 17.77
N LYS A 29 -35.15 11.43 16.59
CA LYS A 29 -36.26 12.35 16.31
C LYS A 29 -37.62 11.64 16.41
N ASP A 30 -37.72 10.45 15.82
CA ASP A 30 -39.00 9.73 15.69
C ASP A 30 -39.19 8.70 16.82
N LYS A 31 -38.42 8.82 17.92
CA LYS A 31 -38.34 7.82 18.99
C LYS A 31 -39.71 7.36 19.51
N LYS A 32 -40.63 8.29 19.78
CA LYS A 32 -41.96 7.97 20.31
C LYS A 32 -42.79 7.15 19.31
N GLU A 33 -42.70 7.49 18.03
CA GLU A 33 -43.42 6.82 16.94
C GLU A 33 -42.85 5.43 16.67
N LEU A 34 -41.52 5.28 16.72
CA LEU A 34 -40.84 3.99 16.54
C LEU A 34 -41.12 3.04 17.71
N ILE A 35 -41.20 3.54 18.94
CA ILE A 35 -41.61 2.76 20.12
C ILE A 35 -43.08 2.35 19.99
N ALA A 36 -43.97 3.27 19.58
CA ALA A 36 -45.37 2.97 19.33
C ALA A 36 -45.57 1.92 18.21
N ALA A 37 -44.70 1.94 17.20
CA ALA A 37 -44.64 0.94 16.12
C ALA A 37 -43.99 -0.39 16.54
N LYS A 38 -43.66 -0.58 17.83
CA LYS A 38 -43.03 -1.79 18.39
C LYS A 38 -41.71 -2.17 17.72
N LEU A 39 -40.96 -1.18 17.21
CA LEU A 39 -39.64 -1.45 16.64
C LEU A 39 -38.64 -1.79 17.77
N PRO A 40 -37.82 -2.85 17.61
CA PRO A 40 -36.86 -3.24 18.63
C PRO A 40 -35.77 -2.18 18.81
N TRP A 41 -35.73 -1.54 19.98
CA TRP A 41 -34.72 -0.53 20.29
C TRP A 41 -33.28 -1.10 20.31
N SER A 42 -33.14 -2.41 20.49
CA SER A 42 -31.86 -3.12 20.37
C SER A 42 -31.21 -2.99 18.98
N LEU A 43 -31.99 -2.71 17.92
CA LEU A 43 -31.46 -2.41 16.59
C LEU A 43 -30.81 -1.02 16.54
N TYR A 44 -31.35 -0.07 17.30
CA TYR A 44 -30.78 1.26 17.45
C TYR A 44 -29.47 1.23 18.26
N GLU A 45 -29.41 0.43 19.33
CA GLU A 45 -28.17 0.23 20.10
C GLU A 45 -27.07 -0.41 19.26
N LYS A 46 -27.40 -1.43 18.46
CA LYS A 46 -26.47 -2.02 17.48
C LYS A 46 -25.97 -0.99 16.46
N LEU A 47 -26.84 -0.11 15.98
CA LEU A 47 -26.44 0.97 15.07
C LEU A 47 -25.45 1.93 15.74
N GLN A 48 -25.64 2.27 17.01
CA GLN A 48 -24.70 3.10 17.76
C GLN A 48 -23.34 2.41 17.94
N GLN A 49 -23.33 1.14 18.34
CA GLN A 49 -22.11 0.35 18.47
C GLN A 49 -21.34 0.29 17.14
N MET A 50 -22.04 0.03 16.03
CA MET A 50 -21.45 0.03 14.70
C MET A 50 -20.85 1.39 14.30
N ILE A 51 -21.53 2.50 14.59
CA ILE A 51 -21.01 3.84 14.29
C ILE A 51 -19.69 4.06 15.03
N ALA A 52 -19.62 3.67 16.31
CA ALA A 52 -18.41 3.82 17.11
C ALA A 52 -17.25 2.97 16.56
N GLU A 53 -17.50 1.69 16.28
CA GLU A 53 -16.51 0.78 15.70
C GLU A 53 -16.01 1.27 14.33
N LEU A 54 -16.92 1.65 13.43
CA LEU A 54 -16.57 2.13 12.09
C LEU A 54 -15.83 3.47 12.13
N SER A 55 -16.21 4.38 13.02
CA SER A 55 -15.54 5.68 13.17
C SER A 55 -14.12 5.53 13.68
N SER A 56 -13.91 4.67 14.69
CA SER A 56 -12.58 4.30 15.17
C SER A 56 -11.71 3.70 14.06
N LEU A 57 -12.27 2.75 13.30
CA LEU A 57 -11.58 2.15 12.15
C LEU A 57 -11.30 3.18 11.05
N ASN A 58 -12.19 4.15 10.80
CA ASN A 58 -11.98 5.18 9.79
C ASN A 58 -10.86 6.13 10.17
N GLY A 59 -10.78 6.54 11.44
CA GLY A 59 -9.66 7.33 11.96
C GLY A 59 -8.33 6.62 11.72
N LYS A 60 -8.25 5.33 12.09
CA LYS A 60 -7.07 4.48 11.81
C LYS A 60 -6.76 4.41 10.31
N VAL A 61 -7.75 4.16 9.44
CA VAL A 61 -7.57 4.07 7.97
C VAL A 61 -7.05 5.38 7.36
N LEU A 62 -7.53 6.54 7.84
CA LEU A 62 -7.07 7.84 7.34
C LEU A 62 -5.60 8.08 7.72
N LEU A 63 -5.22 7.84 8.97
CA LEU A 63 -3.83 7.91 9.44
C LEU A 63 -2.94 6.96 8.64
N TYR A 64 -3.35 5.69 8.49
CA TYR A 64 -2.62 4.72 7.69
C TYR A 64 -2.45 5.15 6.23
N ARG A 65 -3.43 5.84 5.63
CA ARG A 65 -3.34 6.30 4.23
C ARG A 65 -2.31 7.42 4.06
N GLU A 66 -2.23 8.34 5.01
CA GLU A 66 -1.26 9.42 4.97
C GLU A 66 0.16 8.89 5.17
N ASP A 67 0.35 8.03 6.17
CA ASP A 67 1.61 7.31 6.39
C ASP A 67 2.02 6.51 5.14
N CYS A 68 1.10 5.75 4.55
CA CYS A 68 1.38 4.97 3.34
C CYS A 68 1.79 5.87 2.16
N LYS A 69 1.19 7.05 2.00
CA LYS A 69 1.56 7.99 0.95
C LYS A 69 2.97 8.52 1.16
N TYR A 70 3.28 8.91 2.40
CA TYR A 70 4.60 9.39 2.77
C TYR A 70 5.66 8.30 2.55
N GLU A 71 5.46 7.11 3.11
CA GLU A 71 6.39 5.98 2.94
C GLU A 71 6.54 5.57 1.47
N THR A 72 5.46 5.55 0.69
CA THR A 72 5.55 5.28 -0.76
C THR A 72 6.35 6.35 -1.49
N SER A 73 6.21 7.62 -1.10
CA SER A 73 7.01 8.72 -1.67
C SER A 73 8.49 8.54 -1.33
N VAL A 74 8.81 8.25 -0.07
CA VAL A 74 10.19 8.01 0.39
C VAL A 74 10.83 6.87 -0.40
N VAL A 75 10.14 5.72 -0.55
CA VAL A 75 10.66 4.60 -1.34
C VAL A 75 10.81 4.98 -2.82
N LYS A 76 9.88 5.76 -3.37
CA LYS A 76 9.94 6.21 -4.77
C LYS A 76 11.13 7.15 -5.01
N ASP A 77 11.38 8.09 -4.10
CA ASP A 77 12.49 9.03 -4.21
C ASP A 77 13.82 8.32 -4.02
N PHE A 78 13.91 7.41 -3.04
CA PHE A 78 15.08 6.56 -2.87
C PHE A 78 15.34 5.64 -4.07
N ALA A 79 14.29 5.09 -4.70
CA ALA A 79 14.44 4.30 -5.93
C ALA A 79 14.95 5.13 -7.11
N LYS A 80 14.63 6.44 -7.19
CA LYS A 80 15.22 7.34 -8.19
C LYS A 80 16.70 7.58 -7.92
N GLU A 81 17.10 7.75 -6.66
CA GLU A 81 18.51 7.87 -6.28
C GLU A 81 19.27 6.60 -6.67
N CYS A 82 18.73 5.42 -6.35
CA CYS A 82 19.26 4.13 -6.78
C CYS A 82 19.39 4.04 -8.30
N SER A 83 18.40 4.52 -9.06
CA SER A 83 18.43 4.52 -10.52
C SER A 83 19.52 5.44 -11.10
N LYS A 84 19.76 6.59 -10.47
CA LYS A 84 20.85 7.51 -10.83
C LYS A 84 22.20 6.88 -10.53
N LEU A 85 22.37 6.31 -9.34
CA LEU A 85 23.60 5.62 -8.94
C LEU A 85 23.90 4.44 -9.88
N ARG A 86 22.88 3.63 -10.22
CA ARG A 86 22.98 2.53 -11.19
C ARG A 86 23.51 3.01 -12.55
N SER A 87 23.02 4.16 -13.01
CA SER A 87 23.45 4.73 -14.29
C SER A 87 24.89 5.22 -14.23
N LYS A 88 25.27 5.92 -13.15
CA LYS A 88 26.64 6.41 -12.93
C LYS A 88 27.65 5.26 -12.82
N LEU A 89 27.37 4.27 -11.97
CA LEU A 89 28.26 3.13 -11.75
C LEU A 89 28.48 2.33 -13.03
N ARG A 90 27.42 2.14 -13.82
CA ARG A 90 27.55 1.50 -15.14
C ARG A 90 28.47 2.28 -16.09
N SER A 91 28.34 3.62 -16.13
CA SER A 91 29.23 4.44 -16.97
C SER A 91 30.68 4.31 -16.52
N ALA A 92 30.96 4.44 -15.21
CA ALA A 92 32.30 4.31 -14.67
C ALA A 92 32.93 2.93 -14.96
N ILE A 93 32.15 1.84 -14.85
CA ILE A 93 32.65 0.50 -15.19
C ILE A 93 32.99 0.40 -16.68
N ASN A 94 32.16 0.95 -17.57
CA ASN A 94 32.44 0.92 -19.00
C ASN A 94 33.65 1.79 -19.38
N GLU A 95 33.85 2.92 -18.70
CA GLU A 95 35.05 3.75 -18.86
C GLU A 95 36.30 2.98 -18.41
N ALA A 96 36.24 2.24 -17.30
CA ALA A 96 37.33 1.39 -16.86
C ALA A 96 37.64 0.26 -17.86
N PHE A 97 36.61 -0.40 -18.41
CA PHE A 97 36.82 -1.40 -19.46
C PHE A 97 37.46 -0.80 -20.72
N GLU A 98 37.09 0.42 -21.10
CA GLU A 98 37.68 1.13 -22.24
C GLU A 98 39.15 1.49 -21.97
N LEU A 99 39.47 1.98 -20.77
CA LEU A 99 40.86 2.27 -20.37
C LEU A 99 41.74 1.01 -20.28
N ALA A 100 41.16 -0.12 -19.91
CA ALA A 100 41.82 -1.42 -19.88
C ALA A 100 41.89 -2.11 -21.25
N GLU A 101 41.47 -1.43 -22.33
CA GLU A 101 41.37 -1.98 -23.70
C GLU A 101 40.55 -3.30 -23.77
N SER A 102 39.57 -3.45 -22.88
CA SER A 102 38.72 -4.64 -22.78
C SER A 102 37.60 -4.61 -23.81
N GLU A 103 37.32 -5.76 -24.45
CA GLU A 103 36.13 -5.93 -25.29
C GLU A 103 34.82 -6.01 -24.46
N LYS A 104 34.93 -6.10 -23.13
CA LYS A 104 33.78 -6.18 -22.22
C LYS A 104 33.02 -4.86 -22.21
N ARG A 105 31.68 -4.94 -22.23
CA ARG A 105 30.83 -3.77 -22.04
C ARG A 105 29.53 -4.14 -21.33
N ILE A 106 29.12 -3.32 -20.37
CA ILE A 106 27.82 -3.46 -19.72
C ILE A 106 26.73 -2.81 -20.60
N PRO A 107 25.78 -3.60 -21.14
CA PRO A 107 24.75 -3.12 -22.04
C PRO A 107 23.76 -2.17 -21.34
N GLY A 108 22.96 -1.47 -22.14
CA GLY A 108 21.91 -0.58 -21.68
C GLY A 108 20.98 -1.25 -20.68
N LEU A 109 21.01 -0.82 -19.41
CA LEU A 109 20.02 -1.29 -18.44
C LEU A 109 18.67 -0.68 -18.77
N SER A 110 17.67 -1.53 -19.02
CA SER A 110 16.30 -1.09 -19.28
C SER A 110 15.76 -0.13 -18.20
N GLN A 111 14.82 0.74 -18.57
CA GLN A 111 14.05 1.58 -17.63
C GLN A 111 13.06 0.73 -16.79
N LYS A 112 13.52 -0.40 -16.24
CA LYS A 112 12.75 -1.21 -15.30
C LYS A 112 12.29 -0.32 -14.14
N LYS A 113 10.98 -0.35 -13.88
CA LYS A 113 10.33 0.44 -12.81
C LYS A 113 10.23 -0.34 -11.49
N SER A 114 10.51 -1.64 -11.51
CA SER A 114 10.35 -2.47 -10.32
C SER A 114 11.53 -2.24 -9.38
N TYR A 115 11.24 -2.01 -8.09
CA TYR A 115 12.27 -1.76 -7.08
C TYR A 115 13.22 -2.94 -6.90
N ILE A 116 12.70 -4.16 -7.09
CA ILE A 116 13.50 -5.39 -7.04
C ILE A 116 14.53 -5.42 -8.16
N ASP A 117 14.13 -5.07 -9.38
CA ASP A 117 15.05 -5.03 -10.51
C ASP A 117 16.16 -3.98 -10.31
N ILE A 118 15.78 -2.77 -9.86
CA ILE A 118 16.75 -1.70 -9.57
C ILE A 118 17.76 -2.16 -8.50
N SER A 119 17.27 -2.85 -7.46
CA SER A 119 18.15 -3.40 -6.43
C SER A 119 19.09 -4.48 -6.97
N GLN A 120 18.59 -5.38 -7.82
CA GLN A 120 19.40 -6.46 -8.38
C GLN A 120 20.48 -5.90 -9.30
N ASP A 121 20.11 -5.00 -10.21
CA ASP A 121 21.06 -4.38 -11.13
C ASP A 121 22.18 -3.65 -10.36
N LEU A 122 21.86 -2.93 -9.27
CA LEU A 122 22.87 -2.28 -8.43
C LEU A 122 23.83 -3.27 -7.78
N MET A 123 23.32 -4.42 -7.31
CA MET A 123 24.15 -5.46 -6.72
C MET A 123 25.09 -6.07 -7.76
N ASP A 124 24.57 -6.37 -8.96
CA ASP A 124 25.34 -6.98 -10.04
C ASP A 124 26.45 -6.03 -10.53
N LEU A 125 26.14 -4.73 -10.64
CA LEU A 125 27.14 -3.70 -10.98
C LEU A 125 28.21 -3.57 -9.89
N ALA A 126 27.82 -3.57 -8.61
CA ALA A 126 28.78 -3.49 -7.51
C ALA A 126 29.73 -4.69 -7.51
N VAL A 127 29.21 -5.91 -7.67
CA VAL A 127 30.04 -7.13 -7.78
C VAL A 127 30.96 -7.08 -9.00
N THR A 128 30.49 -6.53 -10.12
CA THR A 128 31.32 -6.37 -11.32
C THR A 128 32.46 -5.38 -11.08
N ALA A 129 32.17 -4.23 -10.47
CA ALA A 129 33.18 -3.23 -10.12
C ALA A 129 34.21 -3.79 -9.12
N GLU A 130 33.78 -4.56 -8.12
CA GLU A 130 34.69 -5.21 -7.16
C GLU A 130 35.66 -6.18 -7.83
N ARG A 131 35.21 -6.89 -8.88
CA ARG A 131 36.10 -7.77 -9.66
C ARG A 131 37.13 -6.96 -10.44
N ILE A 132 36.72 -5.88 -11.10
CA ILE A 132 37.65 -4.99 -11.80
C ILE A 132 38.65 -4.41 -10.81
N MET A 133 38.22 -3.95 -9.64
CA MET A 133 39.12 -3.44 -8.61
C MET A 133 40.14 -4.48 -8.12
N ALA A 134 39.79 -5.77 -8.15
CA ALA A 134 40.68 -6.85 -7.71
C ALA A 134 41.64 -7.31 -8.82
N GLU A 135 41.16 -7.38 -10.06
CA GLU A 135 41.93 -7.85 -11.22
C GLU A 135 42.79 -6.73 -11.83
N GLU A 136 42.26 -5.51 -11.80
CA GLU A 136 42.69 -4.34 -12.58
C GLU A 136 42.54 -3.04 -11.75
N PRO A 137 43.21 -2.94 -10.57
CA PRO A 137 43.01 -1.85 -9.61
C PRO A 137 43.37 -0.45 -10.15
N GLU A 138 44.18 -0.39 -11.20
CA GLU A 138 44.64 0.85 -11.83
C GLU A 138 43.53 1.54 -12.63
N TYR A 139 42.56 0.77 -13.14
CA TYR A 139 41.53 1.26 -14.05
C TYR A 139 40.20 1.60 -13.35
N PHE A 140 39.99 1.15 -12.12
CA PHE A 140 38.77 1.47 -11.37
C PHE A 140 39.05 1.67 -9.87
N THR A 141 38.88 2.90 -9.38
CA THR A 141 39.21 3.30 -8.00
C THR A 141 38.01 3.83 -7.19
N GLU A 142 36.81 3.78 -7.76
CA GLU A 142 35.55 4.35 -7.22
C GLU A 142 34.93 3.52 -6.07
N THR A 143 35.73 3.24 -5.04
CA THR A 143 35.38 2.44 -3.85
C THR A 143 34.09 2.90 -3.16
N GLU A 144 33.91 4.22 -2.99
CA GLU A 144 32.73 4.79 -2.35
C GLU A 144 31.46 4.55 -3.18
N MET A 145 31.56 4.64 -4.51
CA MET A 145 30.42 4.41 -5.41
C MET A 145 29.95 2.95 -5.34
N VAL A 146 30.89 2.00 -5.26
CA VAL A 146 30.63 0.57 -5.12
C VAL A 146 29.98 0.25 -3.78
N LEU A 147 30.51 0.79 -2.68
CA LEU A 147 29.95 0.62 -1.34
C LEU A 147 28.52 1.18 -1.25
N ASN A 148 28.30 2.36 -1.83
CA ASN A 148 26.98 2.97 -1.92
C ASN A 148 26.01 2.12 -2.75
N ALA A 149 26.47 1.50 -3.84
CA ALA A 149 25.63 0.62 -4.65
C ALA A 149 25.18 -0.64 -3.88
N ARG A 150 26.09 -1.28 -3.13
CA ARG A 150 25.76 -2.40 -2.22
C ARG A 150 24.75 -2.00 -1.17
N THR A 151 25.07 -0.95 -0.42
CA THR A 151 24.24 -0.47 0.70
C THR A 151 22.84 -0.09 0.23
N ASN A 152 22.76 0.65 -0.89
CA ASN A 152 21.49 1.10 -1.43
C ASN A 152 20.68 -0.03 -2.05
N SER A 153 21.33 -1.01 -2.69
CA SER A 153 20.67 -2.23 -3.18
C SER A 153 19.96 -2.96 -2.04
N GLU A 154 20.68 -3.27 -0.95
CA GLU A 154 20.10 -3.98 0.19
C GLU A 154 18.98 -3.20 0.84
N LYS A 155 19.17 -1.89 1.02
CA LYS A 155 18.18 -1.01 1.63
C LYS A 155 16.91 -0.96 0.76
N LEU A 156 17.03 -0.82 -0.56
CA LEU A 156 15.90 -0.81 -1.49
C LEU A 156 15.18 -2.16 -1.50
N ARG A 157 15.92 -3.28 -1.46
CA ARG A 157 15.36 -4.62 -1.38
C ARG A 157 14.55 -4.82 -0.10
N LYS A 158 15.07 -4.38 1.06
CA LYS A 158 14.37 -4.41 2.36
C LYS A 158 13.08 -3.58 2.31
N MET A 159 13.12 -2.38 1.73
CA MET A 159 11.92 -1.55 1.53
C MET A 159 10.90 -2.19 0.58
N ALA A 160 11.35 -2.96 -0.42
CA ALA A 160 10.50 -3.60 -1.41
C ALA A 160 9.90 -4.94 -0.97
N CYS A 161 10.48 -5.60 0.04
CA CYS A 161 10.04 -6.89 0.57
C CYS A 161 8.61 -6.84 1.13
N ARG A 162 7.87 -7.96 0.99
CA ARG A 162 6.54 -8.14 1.58
C ARG A 162 6.66 -8.90 2.89
N LYS A 163 6.21 -8.29 3.99
CA LYS A 163 5.88 -9.01 5.23
C LYS A 163 4.37 -9.32 5.23
N GLU A 164 4.00 -10.55 5.58
CA GLU A 164 2.60 -10.92 5.78
C GLU A 164 2.07 -10.33 7.07
N VAL A 165 0.91 -9.68 7.01
CA VAL A 165 0.35 -8.99 8.18
C VAL A 165 -0.98 -9.58 8.55
N SER A 166 -1.00 -10.17 9.74
CA SER A 166 -2.22 -10.60 10.40
C SER A 166 -3.03 -9.38 10.80
N PHE A 167 -4.35 -9.44 10.60
CA PHE A 167 -5.24 -8.38 11.04
C PHE A 167 -5.57 -8.63 12.51
N ASN A 168 -5.05 -7.79 13.41
CA ASN A 168 -5.49 -7.71 14.80
C ASN A 168 -6.01 -6.28 15.08
N PRO A 169 -7.30 -6.10 15.42
CA PRO A 169 -7.86 -4.79 15.77
C PRO A 169 -7.24 -4.15 17.02
N ASN A 170 -6.54 -4.95 17.84
CA ASN A 170 -5.92 -4.57 19.10
C ASN A 170 -4.38 -4.50 19.04
N ASN A 171 -3.75 -4.88 17.92
CA ASN A 171 -2.28 -4.71 17.80
C ASN A 171 -1.92 -3.24 17.60
N GLU A 172 -0.73 -2.90 18.07
CA GLU A 172 -0.04 -1.66 17.71
C GLU A 172 0.18 -1.56 16.19
N LEU A 173 0.48 -0.34 15.73
CA LEU A 173 0.64 0.00 14.32
C LEU A 173 1.63 -0.97 13.63
N PRO A 174 1.29 -1.57 12.48
CA PRO A 174 2.25 -2.36 11.70
C PRO A 174 3.47 -1.52 11.32
N GLU A 175 4.64 -2.14 11.30
CA GLU A 175 5.94 -1.47 11.13
C GLU A 175 6.14 -0.87 9.72
N SER A 176 5.40 -1.33 8.69
CA SER A 176 5.56 -0.78 7.34
C SER A 176 4.27 -0.49 6.55
N GLY A 177 4.34 0.43 5.61
CA GLY A 177 3.21 0.99 4.85
C GLY A 177 2.49 -0.03 3.98
N ARG A 178 3.22 -1.02 3.49
CA ARG A 178 2.61 -2.12 2.72
C ARG A 178 1.72 -3.01 3.59
N GLU A 179 2.08 -3.15 4.86
CA GLU A 179 1.33 -3.88 5.88
C GLU A 179 0.06 -3.12 6.27
N LYS A 180 0.20 -1.82 6.49
CA LYS A 180 -0.92 -0.88 6.70
C LYS A 180 -1.93 -0.97 5.55
N ALA A 181 -1.47 -1.01 4.29
CA ALA A 181 -2.34 -1.14 3.10
C ALA A 181 -3.09 -2.50 3.03
N LEU A 182 -2.44 -3.60 3.41
CA LEU A 182 -3.06 -4.93 3.50
C LEU A 182 -4.11 -4.97 4.61
N LEU A 183 -3.82 -4.37 5.75
CA LEU A 183 -4.73 -4.23 6.89
C LEU A 183 -5.99 -3.43 6.48
N ILE A 184 -5.81 -2.27 5.82
CA ILE A 184 -6.91 -1.46 5.26
C ILE A 184 -7.79 -2.31 4.33
N ASN A 185 -7.19 -3.10 3.44
CA ASN A 185 -7.95 -3.95 2.52
C ASN A 185 -8.74 -5.04 3.25
N LYS A 186 -8.17 -5.66 4.30
CA LYS A 186 -8.85 -6.64 5.15
C LYS A 186 -10.01 -5.99 5.94
N ILE A 187 -9.79 -4.82 6.52
CA ILE A 187 -10.82 -4.02 7.21
C ILE A 187 -11.96 -3.70 6.24
N MET A 188 -11.65 -3.14 5.08
CA MET A 188 -12.63 -2.83 4.05
C MET A 188 -13.40 -4.06 3.58
N LYS A 189 -12.78 -5.23 3.50
CA LYS A 189 -13.45 -6.49 3.17
C LYS A 189 -14.44 -6.90 4.27
N LYS A 190 -14.05 -6.84 5.55
CA LYS A 190 -14.94 -7.13 6.69
C LYS A 190 -16.13 -6.17 6.74
N ILE A 191 -15.89 -4.87 6.59
CA ILE A 191 -16.92 -3.83 6.56
C ILE A 191 -17.90 -4.06 5.40
N ARG A 192 -17.39 -4.43 4.21
CA ARG A 192 -18.25 -4.78 3.05
C ARG A 192 -19.11 -6.02 3.32
N ILE A 193 -18.55 -7.06 3.91
CA ILE A 193 -19.30 -8.28 4.25
C ILE A 193 -20.39 -7.95 5.28
N TYR A 194 -20.06 -7.11 6.25
CA TYR A 194 -20.99 -6.69 7.29
C TYR A 194 -22.11 -5.80 6.73
N GLY A 195 -21.78 -4.78 5.94
CA GLY A 195 -22.77 -3.96 5.23
C GLY A 195 -23.65 -4.83 4.31
N ARG A 196 -23.09 -5.83 3.63
CA ARG A 196 -23.93 -6.78 2.88
C ARG A 196 -24.89 -7.54 3.79
N ARG A 197 -24.46 -8.06 4.93
CA ARG A 197 -25.32 -8.84 5.85
C ARG A 197 -26.38 -7.98 6.53
N ALA A 198 -26.04 -6.77 6.95
CA ALA A 198 -26.97 -5.85 7.61
C ALA A 198 -28.04 -5.29 6.65
N PHE A 199 -27.70 -5.10 5.36
CA PHE A 199 -28.59 -4.47 4.39
C PHE A 199 -29.25 -5.44 3.40
N ALA A 200 -28.72 -6.65 3.17
CA ALA A 200 -29.31 -7.62 2.24
C ALA A 200 -30.41 -8.50 2.83
N ASN A 201 -30.55 -8.52 4.18
CA ASN A 201 -31.45 -9.40 4.92
C ASN A 201 -32.75 -8.72 5.38
N ASP A 202 -32.99 -7.46 5.04
CA ASP A 202 -34.29 -6.80 5.23
C ASP A 202 -35.04 -6.72 3.88
N PRO A 203 -36.11 -7.52 3.67
CA PRO A 203 -36.89 -7.52 2.44
C PRO A 203 -37.50 -6.16 2.08
N LYS A 204 -37.80 -5.31 3.07
CA LYS A 204 -38.51 -4.04 2.86
C LYS A 204 -37.63 -2.91 2.30
N ARG A 205 -36.30 -3.02 2.39
CA ARG A 205 -35.37 -2.00 1.86
C ARG A 205 -34.75 -2.32 0.49
N ARG A 206 -34.87 -3.55 -0.03
CA ARG A 206 -34.37 -3.89 -1.39
C ARG A 206 -35.00 -3.03 -2.49
N SER A 207 -36.27 -2.64 -2.32
CA SER A 207 -36.98 -1.80 -3.28
C SER A 207 -36.48 -0.35 -3.32
N ALA A 208 -35.92 0.17 -2.23
CA ALA A 208 -35.47 1.57 -2.15
C ALA A 208 -34.06 1.83 -2.73
N TYR A 209 -33.29 0.77 -3.02
CA TYR A 209 -31.91 0.87 -3.52
C TYR A 209 -31.72 0.35 -4.96
N ASN A 210 -32.82 -0.05 -5.63
CA ASN A 210 -32.85 -0.31 -7.06
C ASN A 210 -33.36 0.94 -7.81
N VAL A 211 -32.65 2.06 -7.65
CA VAL A 211 -32.68 3.18 -8.60
C VAL A 211 -31.35 3.19 -9.34
#